data_AF-A0A7J5QKA1-F1
#
_entry.id   AF-A0A7J5QKA1-F1
#
_cell.length_a   1.000
_cell.length_b   1.000
_cell.length_c   1.000
_cell.angle_alpha   90.00
_cell.angle_beta   90.00
_cell.angle_gamma   90.00
#
_symmetry.space_group_name_H-M   'P 1'
#
loop_
_entity.id
_entity.type
_entity.pdbx_description
1 polymer ?
#
loop_
_entity_poly.entity_id
_entity_poly.type
_entity_poly.pdbx_seq_one_letter_code
_entity_poly.pdbx_strand_id
1 'polypeptide(L)'
;MAKKLHVAKLWQIEYKRPGMSGSTGQDALYRILRMFDVDNSAEDICTDEFVLRRSGLQELRLHIAERDGVFREHAGKFSAELENSGMDREKFIEILDSLINDSDQSDAYVHVSWF
;
A
#
# COMPACT_ATOMS: atom_id res chain seq x y z
N MET A 1 -3.68 50.14 13.57
CA MET A 1 -3.70 49.01 12.61
C MET A 1 -4.42 47.84 13.27
N ALA A 2 -5.48 47.31 12.66
CA ALA A 2 -6.18 46.11 13.16
C ALA A 2 -5.44 44.85 12.70
N LYS A 3 -4.94 44.05 13.65
CA LYS A 3 -4.26 42.78 13.37
C LYS A 3 -5.30 41.70 13.03
N LYS A 4 -5.01 40.86 12.03
CA LYS A 4 -5.90 39.81 11.54
C LYS A 4 -5.42 38.41 11.91
N LEU A 5 -6.39 37.51 11.93
CA LEU A 5 -6.27 36.11 12.28
C LEU A 5 -5.52 35.32 11.20
N HIS A 6 -4.72 34.37 11.64
CA HIS A 6 -4.04 33.40 10.79
C HIS A 6 -4.41 31.98 11.22
N VAL A 7 -4.55 31.08 10.24
CA VAL A 7 -4.56 29.63 10.44
C VAL A 7 -3.23 29.11 9.93
N ALA A 8 -2.53 28.37 10.77
CA ALA A 8 -1.35 27.61 10.38
C ALA A 8 -1.67 26.12 10.56
N LYS A 9 -1.37 25.32 9.54
CA LYS A 9 -1.27 23.86 9.66
C LYS A 9 0.19 23.50 9.41
N LEU A 10 0.81 22.85 10.39
CA LEU A 10 2.12 22.24 10.26
C LEU A 10 1.88 20.73 10.38
N TRP A 11 2.13 19.98 9.32
CA TRP A 11 2.04 18.52 9.35
C TRP A 11 3.46 17.97 9.42
N GLN A 12 3.73 17.14 10.42
CA GLN A 12 4.93 16.31 10.44
C GLN A 12 4.60 15.03 9.69
N ILE A 13 5.42 14.69 8.69
CA ILE A 13 5.34 13.39 8.03
C ILE A 13 6.00 12.38 8.95
N GLU A 14 5.24 11.38 9.38
CA GLU A 14 5.76 10.25 10.15
C GLU A 14 5.85 9.03 9.23
N TYR A 15 7.04 8.46 9.12
CA TYR A 15 7.28 7.25 8.33
C TYR A 15 7.30 6.02 9.23
N LYS A 16 6.48 5.04 8.91
CA LYS A 16 6.55 3.69 9.48
C LYS A 16 7.03 2.72 8.40
N ARG A 17 7.93 1.80 8.76
CA ARG A 17 8.41 0.75 7.85
C ARG A 17 7.59 -0.52 8.08
N PRO A 18 6.70 -0.89 7.15
CA PRO A 18 5.82 -2.06 7.32
C PRO A 18 6.54 -3.40 7.09
N GLY A 19 7.79 -3.39 6.60
CA GLY A 19 8.62 -4.60 6.48
C GLY A 19 9.02 -4.96 5.04
N MET A 20 8.51 -4.25 4.04
CA MET A 20 8.94 -4.37 2.65
C MET A 20 10.08 -3.41 2.33
N SER A 21 11.11 -3.88 1.63
CA SER A 21 12.28 -3.05 1.28
C SER A 21 12.94 -3.49 -0.03
N GLY A 22 13.70 -2.57 -0.61
CA GLY A 22 14.45 -2.78 -1.85
C GLY A 22 13.59 -2.80 -3.11
N SER A 23 14.25 -2.73 -4.26
CA SER A 23 13.61 -2.72 -5.58
C SER A 23 12.75 -3.96 -5.84
N THR A 24 13.13 -5.12 -5.29
CA THR A 24 12.34 -6.35 -5.41
C THR A 24 11.02 -6.27 -4.64
N GLY A 25 11.01 -5.64 -3.46
CA GLY A 25 9.78 -5.39 -2.71
C GLY A 25 8.87 -4.39 -3.42
N GLN A 26 9.46 -3.32 -3.95
CA GLN A 26 8.74 -2.32 -4.76
C GLN A 26 8.08 -2.93 -6.00
N ASP A 27 8.82 -3.77 -6.72
CA ASP A 27 8.30 -4.51 -7.87
C ASP A 27 7.13 -5.42 -7.49
N ALA A 28 7.30 -6.23 -6.44
CA ALA A 28 6.28 -7.15 -5.98
C ALA A 28 5.00 -6.41 -5.57
N LEU A 29 5.10 -5.31 -4.81
CA LEU A 29 3.94 -4.52 -4.43
C LEU A 29 3.23 -3.96 -5.67
N TYR A 30 3.96 -3.31 -6.57
CA TYR A 30 3.37 -2.73 -7.79
C TYR A 30 2.65 -3.79 -8.64
N ARG A 31 3.28 -4.95 -8.85
CA ARG A 31 2.69 -6.04 -9.61
C ARG A 31 1.46 -6.63 -8.93
N ILE A 32 1.47 -6.79 -7.61
CA ILE A 32 0.31 -7.29 -6.86
C ILE A 32 -0.83 -6.29 -6.95
N LEU A 33 -0.58 -5.00 -6.73
CA LEU A 33 -1.61 -3.96 -6.87
C LEU A 33 -2.25 -4.00 -8.26
N ARG A 34 -1.43 -4.08 -9.32
CA ARG A 34 -1.92 -4.19 -10.71
C ARG A 34 -2.67 -5.50 -10.97
N MET A 35 -2.24 -6.60 -10.37
CA MET A 35 -2.84 -7.93 -10.54
C MET A 35 -4.26 -8.00 -9.97
N PHE A 36 -4.52 -7.28 -8.88
CA PHE A 36 -5.84 -7.20 -8.24
C PHE A 36 -6.60 -5.93 -8.61
N ASP A 37 -6.17 -5.22 -9.64
CA ASP A 37 -6.79 -3.98 -10.14
C ASP A 37 -6.97 -2.90 -9.06
N VAL A 38 -5.99 -2.78 -8.15
CA VAL A 38 -5.99 -1.75 -7.10
C VAL A 38 -5.52 -0.43 -7.70
N ASP A 39 -6.47 0.48 -7.88
CA ASP A 39 -6.23 1.84 -8.38
C ASP A 39 -5.23 2.60 -7.51
N ASN A 40 -4.20 3.16 -8.14
CA ASN A 40 -3.12 3.89 -7.50
C ASN A 40 -2.49 4.90 -8.48
N SER A 41 -1.80 5.90 -7.93
CA SER A 41 -1.20 6.98 -8.71
C SER A 41 0.22 6.67 -9.22
N ALA A 42 0.74 5.45 -9.08
CA ALA A 42 2.08 5.13 -9.54
C ALA A 42 2.12 5.11 -11.08
N GLU A 43 3.09 5.80 -11.67
CA GLU A 43 3.27 5.81 -13.13
C GLU A 43 3.87 4.49 -13.61
N ASP A 44 4.81 3.97 -12.82
CA ASP A 44 5.50 2.71 -13.08
C ASP A 44 6.08 2.10 -11.79
N ILE A 45 6.76 0.97 -11.98
CA ILE A 45 7.47 0.21 -10.95
C ILE A 45 8.54 1.00 -10.18
N CYS A 46 9.14 2.03 -10.78
CA CYS A 46 10.19 2.84 -10.19
C CYS A 46 9.62 4.06 -9.44
N THR A 47 8.29 4.19 -9.36
CA THR A 47 7.66 5.30 -8.65
C THR A 47 7.88 5.14 -7.14
N ASP A 48 8.65 6.06 -6.56
CA ASP A 48 9.01 6.04 -5.13
C ASP A 48 7.88 6.52 -4.21
N GLU A 49 7.04 7.43 -4.70
CA GLU A 49 5.91 8.01 -3.95
C GLU A 49 4.61 7.88 -4.74
N PHE A 50 3.58 7.34 -4.12
CA PHE A 50 2.26 7.25 -4.74
C PHE A 50 1.16 7.18 -3.70
N VAL A 51 -0.06 7.43 -4.14
CA VAL A 51 -1.27 7.33 -3.33
C VAL A 51 -2.23 6.31 -3.91
N LEU A 52 -3.02 5.72 -3.03
CA LEU A 52 -4.03 4.74 -3.39
C LEU A 52 -5.20 4.81 -2.40
N ARG A 53 -6.38 4.36 -2.81
CA ARG A 53 -7.56 4.39 -1.93
C ARG A 53 -7.47 3.31 -0.85
N ARG A 54 -7.70 3.68 0.42
CA ARG A 54 -7.72 2.71 1.53
C ARG A 54 -8.71 1.57 1.28
N SER A 55 -9.87 1.87 0.71
CA SER A 55 -10.87 0.86 0.37
C SER A 55 -10.32 -0.21 -0.58
N GLY A 56 -9.48 0.16 -1.55
CA GLY A 56 -8.84 -0.79 -2.47
C GLY A 56 -7.88 -1.75 -1.76
N LEU A 57 -7.13 -1.28 -0.75
CA LEU A 57 -6.32 -2.19 0.08
C LEU A 57 -7.18 -3.10 0.96
N GLN A 58 -8.29 -2.59 1.49
CA GLN A 58 -9.20 -3.39 2.31
C GLN A 58 -9.83 -4.51 1.50
N GLU A 59 -10.23 -4.24 0.26
CA GLU A 59 -10.72 -5.24 -0.70
C GLU A 59 -9.62 -6.25 -1.05
N LEU A 60 -8.42 -5.80 -1.42
CA LEU A 60 -7.27 -6.67 -1.68
C LEU A 60 -6.99 -7.60 -0.50
N ARG A 61 -6.92 -7.05 0.71
CA ARG A 61 -6.71 -7.79 1.95
C ARG A 61 -7.80 -8.85 2.15
N LEU A 62 -9.05 -8.52 1.87
CA LEU A 62 -10.19 -9.44 1.98
C LEU A 62 -10.06 -10.60 0.99
N HIS A 63 -9.80 -10.32 -0.29
CA HIS A 63 -9.59 -11.34 -1.32
C HIS A 63 -8.50 -12.34 -0.93
N ILE A 64 -7.35 -11.84 -0.44
CA ILE A 64 -6.22 -12.67 -0.01
C ILE A 64 -6.58 -13.50 1.23
N ALA A 65 -7.25 -12.90 2.23
CA ALA A 65 -7.61 -13.58 3.48
C ALA A 65 -8.66 -14.68 3.26
N GLU A 66 -9.70 -14.40 2.48
CA GLU A 66 -10.79 -15.34 2.20
C GLU A 66 -10.44 -16.38 1.12
N ARG A 67 -9.37 -16.14 0.34
CA ARG A 67 -8.99 -16.97 -0.81
C ARG A 67 -10.15 -17.17 -1.78
N ASP A 68 -10.83 -16.07 -2.05
CA ASP A 68 -12.05 -16.06 -2.83
C ASP A 68 -11.79 -16.36 -4.33
N GLY A 69 -12.80 -16.12 -5.18
CA GLY A 69 -12.67 -16.39 -6.61
C GLY A 69 -11.58 -15.56 -7.28
N VAL A 70 -11.48 -14.27 -6.92
CA VAL A 70 -10.50 -13.32 -7.48
C VAL A 70 -9.09 -13.74 -7.08
N PHE A 71 -8.87 -14.06 -5.80
CA PHE A 71 -7.58 -14.58 -5.36
C PHE A 71 -7.19 -15.87 -6.08
N ARG A 72 -8.12 -16.81 -6.26
CA ARG A 72 -7.83 -18.10 -6.91
C ARG A 72 -7.41 -17.96 -8.37
N GLU A 73 -7.92 -16.96 -9.10
CA GLU A 73 -7.49 -16.67 -10.46
C GLU A 73 -6.01 -16.27 -10.53
N HIS A 74 -5.54 -15.59 -9.50
CA HIS A 74 -4.21 -15.00 -9.45
C HIS A 74 -3.22 -15.73 -8.53
N ALA A 75 -3.67 -16.71 -7.76
CA ALA A 75 -2.92 -17.34 -6.67
C ALA A 75 -1.51 -17.80 -7.06
N GLY A 76 -1.34 -18.40 -8.24
CA GLY A 76 -0.02 -18.84 -8.71
C GLY A 76 0.95 -17.69 -8.97
N LYS A 77 0.49 -16.62 -9.63
CA LYS A 77 1.31 -15.43 -9.90
C LYS A 77 1.56 -14.65 -8.60
N PHE A 78 0.55 -14.53 -7.75
CA PHE A 78 0.67 -13.89 -6.44
C PHE A 78 1.73 -14.58 -5.58
N SER A 79 1.70 -15.91 -5.45
CA SER A 79 2.72 -16.65 -4.70
C SER A 79 4.12 -16.46 -5.29
N ALA A 80 4.25 -16.44 -6.62
CA ALA A 80 5.55 -16.22 -7.26
C ALA A 80 6.13 -14.82 -6.98
N GLU A 81 5.29 -13.76 -6.98
CA GLU A 81 5.75 -12.41 -6.62
C GLU A 81 6.17 -12.32 -5.15
N LEU A 82 5.45 -12.98 -4.25
CA LEU A 82 5.84 -13.06 -2.84
C LEU A 82 7.17 -13.81 -2.67
N GLU A 83 7.34 -14.98 -3.30
CA GLU A 83 8.57 -15.76 -3.26
C GLU A 83 9.77 -14.96 -3.80
N ASN A 84 9.60 -14.25 -4.93
CA ASN A 84 10.63 -13.39 -5.50
C ASN A 84 11.07 -12.28 -4.54
N SER A 85 10.12 -11.71 -3.78
CA SER A 85 10.40 -10.71 -2.76
C SER A 85 10.90 -11.27 -1.42
N GLY A 86 11.01 -12.60 -1.30
CA GLY A 86 11.38 -13.27 -0.04
C GLY A 86 10.31 -13.14 1.06
N MET A 87 9.05 -12.93 0.66
CA MET A 87 7.92 -12.77 1.56
C MET A 87 7.00 -13.98 1.54
N ASP A 88 6.33 -14.20 2.66
CA ASP A 88 5.19 -15.10 2.76
C ASP A 88 3.89 -14.29 2.78
N ARG A 89 2.77 -14.97 2.57
CA ARG A 89 1.46 -14.32 2.49
C ARG A 89 1.08 -13.65 3.80
N GLU A 90 1.39 -14.29 4.92
CA GLU A 90 1.05 -13.80 6.26
C GLU A 90 1.73 -12.44 6.52
N LYS A 91 3.03 -12.31 6.23
CA LYS A 91 3.74 -11.02 6.30
C LYS A 91 3.18 -10.00 5.32
N PHE A 92 2.78 -10.41 4.12
CA PHE A 92 2.16 -9.48 3.18
C PHE A 92 0.82 -8.94 3.71
N ILE A 93 0.01 -9.78 4.37
CA ILE A 93 -1.22 -9.34 5.05
C ILE A 93 -0.87 -8.36 6.18
N GLU A 94 0.17 -8.62 6.98
CA GLU A 94 0.62 -7.69 8.02
C GLU A 94 1.04 -6.32 7.45
N ILE A 95 1.70 -6.31 6.29
CA ILE A 95 2.05 -5.08 5.57
C ILE A 95 0.78 -4.34 5.15
N LEU A 96 -0.20 -5.03 4.55
CA LEU A 96 -1.47 -4.42 4.19
C LEU A 96 -2.20 -3.88 5.42
N ASP A 97 -2.21 -4.62 6.52
CA ASP A 97 -2.78 -4.17 7.79
C ASP A 97 -2.08 -2.92 8.32
N SER A 98 -0.76 -2.83 8.20
CA SER A 98 -0.01 -1.63 8.58
C SER A 98 -0.35 -0.44 7.69
N LEU A 99 -0.38 -0.61 6.36
CA LEU A 99 -0.76 0.44 5.41
C LEU A 99 -2.19 0.94 5.66
N ILE A 100 -3.12 0.03 5.97
CA ILE A 100 -4.52 0.38 6.22
C ILE A 100 -4.69 1.10 7.55
N ASN A 101 -4.08 0.59 8.63
CA ASN A 101 -4.39 1.00 10.01
C ASN A 101 -3.42 2.04 10.59
N ASP A 102 -2.16 2.05 10.15
CA ASP A 102 -1.15 3.00 10.65
C ASP A 102 -1.06 4.27 9.80
N SER A 103 -1.66 4.30 8.61
CA SER A 103 -1.81 5.54 7.82
C SER A 103 -2.76 6.52 8.50
N ASP A 104 -2.76 7.78 8.05
CA ASP A 104 -3.67 8.80 8.57
C ASP A 104 -5.14 8.38 8.35
N GLN A 105 -5.78 7.95 9.44
CA GLN A 105 -7.15 7.45 9.42
C GLN A 105 -8.19 8.52 9.04
N SER A 106 -7.82 9.80 9.03
CA SER A 106 -8.68 10.90 8.59
C SER A 106 -8.63 11.13 7.07
N ASP A 107 -7.60 10.64 6.39
CA ASP A 107 -7.48 10.67 4.93
C ASP A 107 -8.06 9.38 4.33
N ALA A 108 -8.80 9.44 3.23
CA ALA A 108 -9.29 8.25 2.53
C ALA A 108 -8.17 7.55 1.71
N TYR A 109 -7.07 8.24 1.49
CA TYR A 109 -5.91 7.77 0.74
C TYR A 109 -4.79 7.32 1.67
N VAL A 110 -4.09 6.28 1.24
CA VAL A 110 -2.84 5.83 1.85
C VAL A 110 -1.70 6.37 1.01
N HIS A 111 -0.79 7.10 1.65
CA HIS A 111 0.41 7.65 1.03
C HIS A 111 1.55 6.66 1.24
N VAL A 112 2.12 6.15 0.16
CA VAL A 112 3.21 5.16 0.17
C VAL A 112 4.49 5.84 -0.31
N SER A 113 5.59 5.56 0.38
CA SER A 113 6.92 6.10 0.09
C SER A 113 7.98 5.01 0.26
N TRP A 114 8.92 4.93 -0.68
CA TRP A 114 10.06 4.00 -0.65
C TRP A 114 11.38 4.60 -0.12
N PHE A 115 11.37 5.87 0.35
CA PHE A 115 12.53 6.55 0.96
C PHE A 115 13.02 5.99 2.30
#